data_AF-A0A1V5CTA9-F1
#
_entry.id   AF-A0A1V5CTA9-F1
#
_cell.length_a   1.000
_cell.length_b   1.000
_cell.length_c   1.000
_cell.angle_alpha   90.00
_cell.angle_beta   90.00
_cell.angle_gamma   90.00
#
_symmetry.space_group_name_H-M   'P 1'
#
loop_
_entity.id
_entity.type
_entity.pdbx_description
1 polymer ?
#
loop_
_entity_poly.entity_id
_entity_poly.type
_entity_poly.pdbx_seq_one_letter_code
_entity_poly.pdbx_strand_id
1 'polypeptide(L)'
;MTLDAGEFIRRFLLHILPDGFVRIRYFGILSNRSRKACLARCRILLGVKEVPESAPEPWQALLLRLTGIDVLHCPRCNGVMRVRLLSSRGSP
;
A
#
# COMPACT_ATOMS: atom_id res chain seq x y z
N MET A 1 -21.49 6.67 -24.41
CA MET A 1 -20.51 5.92 -25.24
C MET A 1 -20.48 4.49 -24.74
N THR A 2 -20.99 3.57 -25.53
CA THR A 2 -20.92 2.12 -25.32
C THR A 2 -19.77 1.58 -26.18
N LEU A 3 -18.87 0.80 -25.60
CA LEU A 3 -17.77 0.14 -26.31
C LEU A 3 -18.12 -1.33 -26.52
N ASP A 4 -17.66 -1.90 -27.62
CA ASP A 4 -17.67 -3.35 -27.81
C ASP A 4 -16.85 -4.05 -26.71
N ALA A 5 -17.26 -5.26 -26.32
CA ALA A 5 -16.65 -5.99 -25.22
C ALA A 5 -15.14 -6.25 -25.45
N GLY A 6 -14.75 -6.56 -26.70
CA GLY A 6 -13.35 -6.79 -27.04
C GLY A 6 -12.50 -5.53 -26.89
N GLU A 7 -13.04 -4.38 -27.33
CA GLU A 7 -12.35 -3.10 -27.22
C GLU A 7 -12.25 -2.62 -25.76
N PHE A 8 -13.28 -2.88 -24.95
CA PHE A 8 -13.23 -2.63 -23.51
C PHE A 8 -12.12 -3.44 -22.83
N ILE A 9 -12.06 -4.75 -23.08
CA ILE A 9 -11.05 -5.64 -22.49
C ILE A 9 -9.65 -5.19 -22.93
N ARG A 10 -9.44 -4.93 -24.23
CA ARG A 10 -8.14 -4.46 -24.75
C ARG A 10 -7.66 -3.20 -24.03
N ARG A 11 -8.53 -2.19 -23.89
CA ARG A 11 -8.18 -0.94 -23.16
C ARG A 11 -7.95 -1.18 -21.67
N PHE A 12 -8.75 -2.03 -21.06
CA PHE A 12 -8.61 -2.37 -19.64
C PHE A 12 -7.27 -3.06 -19.35
N LEU A 13 -6.85 -4.00 -20.19
CA LEU A 13 -5.60 -4.73 -20.03
C LEU A 13 -4.36 -3.83 -20.16
N LEU A 14 -4.42 -2.75 -20.97
CA LEU A 14 -3.34 -1.75 -21.04
C LEU A 14 -3.13 -1.00 -19.71
N HIS A 15 -4.09 -1.07 -18.80
CA HIS A 15 -4.00 -0.48 -17.47
C HIS A 15 -3.54 -1.46 -16.38
N ILE A 16 -3.27 -2.72 -16.72
CA ILE A 16 -2.69 -3.70 -15.81
C ILE A 16 -1.17 -3.66 -15.99
N LEU A 17 -0.47 -3.41 -14.89
CA LEU A 17 0.99 -3.37 -14.90
C LEU A 17 1.51 -4.78 -14.60
N PRO A 18 2.61 -5.24 -15.25
CA PRO A 18 3.24 -6.50 -14.90
C PRO A 18 3.68 -6.51 -13.43
N ASP A 19 3.85 -7.70 -12.88
CA ASP A 19 4.29 -7.87 -11.50
C ASP A 19 5.64 -7.18 -11.23
N GLY A 20 5.75 -6.55 -10.06
CA GLY A 20 6.94 -5.80 -9.64
C GLY A 20 7.01 -4.36 -10.13
N PHE A 21 6.12 -3.91 -11.03
CA PHE A 21 6.10 -2.53 -11.48
C PHE A 21 5.13 -1.67 -10.65
N VAL A 22 5.48 -0.40 -10.44
CA VAL A 22 4.62 0.59 -9.75
C VAL A 22 4.07 1.59 -10.77
N ARG A 23 2.75 1.74 -10.82
CA ARG A 23 2.10 2.74 -11.67
C ARG A 23 2.05 4.09 -10.97
N ILE A 24 2.81 5.06 -11.46
CA ILE A 24 2.67 6.47 -11.04
C ILE A 24 1.48 7.08 -11.79
N ARG A 25 0.49 7.58 -11.04
CA ARG A 25 -0.71 8.21 -11.60
C ARG A 25 -0.57 9.73 -11.54
N TYR A 26 -0.47 10.38 -12.70
CA TYR A 26 -0.43 11.85 -12.81
C TYR A 26 -1.81 12.49 -12.67
N PHE A 27 -2.87 11.77 -13.07
CA PHE A 27 -4.24 12.26 -13.08
C PHE A 27 -5.20 11.23 -12.47
N GLY A 28 -6.45 11.67 -12.22
CA GLY A 28 -7.50 10.85 -11.63
C GLY A 28 -7.53 10.85 -10.10
N ILE A 29 -8.50 10.12 -9.54
CA ILE A 29 -8.79 10.13 -8.09
C ILE A 29 -7.68 9.54 -7.22
N LEU A 30 -6.76 8.77 -7.81
CA LEU A 30 -5.61 8.16 -7.13
C LEU A 30 -4.28 8.88 -7.48
N SER A 31 -4.32 10.03 -8.14
CA SER A 31 -3.11 10.81 -8.42
C SER A 31 -2.51 11.40 -7.15
N ASN A 32 -1.19 11.49 -7.05
CA ASN A 32 -0.54 11.88 -5.78
C ASN A 32 -1.07 13.24 -5.25
N ARG A 33 -1.22 14.24 -6.13
CA ARG A 33 -1.70 15.58 -5.77
C ARG A 33 -3.13 15.60 -5.23
N SER A 34 -4.05 14.82 -5.82
CA SER A 34 -5.48 14.88 -5.47
C SER A 34 -5.96 13.73 -4.59
N ARG A 35 -5.15 12.67 -4.41
CA ARG A 35 -5.55 11.41 -3.78
C ARG A 35 -6.21 11.62 -2.42
N LYS A 36 -5.65 12.45 -1.54
CA LYS A 36 -6.20 12.65 -0.19
C LYS A 36 -7.62 13.22 -0.23
N ALA A 37 -7.81 14.30 -0.98
CA ALA A 37 -9.12 14.96 -1.12
C ALA A 37 -10.14 14.10 -1.89
N CYS A 38 -9.72 13.49 -3.01
CA CYS A 38 -10.60 12.63 -3.79
C CYS A 38 -11.04 11.40 -3.01
N LEU A 39 -10.13 10.73 -2.27
CA LEU A 39 -10.50 9.56 -1.47
C LEU A 39 -11.42 9.91 -0.30
N ALA A 40 -11.22 11.05 0.36
CA ALA A 40 -12.15 11.51 1.40
C ALA A 40 -13.56 11.68 0.83
N ARG A 41 -13.68 12.36 -0.32
CA ARG A 41 -14.96 12.52 -1.03
C ARG A 41 -15.57 11.19 -1.45
N CYS A 42 -14.77 10.25 -1.97
CA CYS A 42 -15.25 8.91 -2.32
C CYS A 42 -15.80 8.16 -1.09
N ARG A 43 -15.14 8.24 0.07
CA ARG A 43 -15.62 7.60 1.31
C ARG A 43 -16.97 8.16 1.75
N ILE A 44 -17.15 9.47 1.70
CA ILE A 44 -18.43 10.14 1.99
C ILE A 44 -19.53 9.63 1.05
N LEU A 45 -19.26 9.62 -0.26
CA LEU A 45 -20.23 9.18 -1.27
C LEU A 45 -20.59 7.69 -1.14
N LEU A 46 -19.65 6.87 -0.70
CA LEU A 46 -19.86 5.44 -0.47
C LEU A 46 -20.46 5.12 0.91
N GLY A 47 -20.68 6.14 1.77
CA GLY A 47 -21.15 5.92 3.14
C GLY A 47 -20.16 5.16 4.03
N VAL A 48 -18.88 5.12 3.66
CA VAL A 48 -17.84 4.44 4.44
C VAL A 48 -17.48 5.32 5.62
N LYS A 49 -17.75 4.82 6.84
CA LYS A 49 -17.33 5.47 8.08
C LYS A 49 -15.81 5.67 8.06
N GLU A 50 -15.33 6.86 8.40
CA GLU A 50 -13.90 7.12 8.45
C GLU A 50 -13.21 6.08 9.32
N VAL A 51 -12.22 5.41 8.75
CA VAL A 51 -11.34 4.54 9.53
C VAL A 51 -10.52 5.49 10.39
N PRO A 52 -10.60 5.39 11.74
CA PRO A 52 -9.79 6.22 12.60
C PRO A 52 -8.33 6.02 12.23
N GLU A 53 -7.59 7.12 12.11
CA GLU A 53 -6.16 7.08 11.89
C GLU A 53 -5.55 6.33 13.08
N SER A 54 -5.05 5.11 12.84
CA SER A 54 -4.46 4.30 13.90
C SER A 54 -3.31 5.08 14.51
N ALA A 55 -3.23 5.09 15.84
CA ALA A 55 -2.09 5.65 16.53
C ALA A 55 -0.79 5.08 15.92
N PRO A 56 0.26 5.90 15.77
CA PRO A 56 1.53 5.41 15.23
C PRO A 56 2.07 4.35 16.18
N GLU A 57 1.94 3.09 15.79
CA GLU A 57 2.59 1.97 16.46
C GLU A 57 3.98 1.75 15.85
N PRO A 58 4.98 1.34 16.65
CA PRO A 58 6.28 0.97 16.11
C PRO A 58 6.13 -0.21 15.15
N TRP A 59 6.88 -0.19 14.04
CA TRP A 59 6.75 -1.20 12.97
C TRP A 59 6.96 -2.63 13.48
N GLN A 60 7.73 -2.83 14.55
CA GLN A 60 7.93 -4.12 15.21
C GLN A 60 6.62 -4.65 15.81
N ALA A 61 5.88 -3.79 16.52
CA ALA A 61 4.59 -4.13 17.10
C ALA A 61 3.55 -4.43 16.01
N LEU A 62 3.58 -3.64 14.92
CA LEU A 62 2.73 -3.87 13.75
C LEU A 62 2.99 -5.25 13.13
N LEU A 63 4.26 -5.60 12.90
CA LEU A 63 4.64 -6.89 12.35
C LEU A 63 4.22 -8.04 13.25
N LEU A 64 4.47 -7.92 14.57
CA LEU A 64 4.06 -8.93 15.54
C LEU A 64 2.54 -9.14 15.50
N ARG A 65 1.76 -8.06 15.46
CA ARG A 65 0.29 -8.14 15.39
C ARG A 65 -0.22 -8.75 14.08
N LEU A 66 0.38 -8.40 12.94
CA LEU A 66 -0.07 -8.87 11.63
C LEU A 66 0.37 -10.29 11.30
N THR A 67 1.56 -10.68 11.76
CA THR A 67 2.21 -11.93 11.33
C THR A 67 2.41 -12.94 12.46
N GLY A 68 2.30 -12.51 13.73
CA GLY A 68 2.64 -13.32 14.91
C GLY A 68 4.15 -13.51 15.13
N ILE A 69 5.01 -12.92 14.28
CA ILE A 69 6.46 -13.09 14.33
C ILE A 69 7.08 -11.93 15.11
N ASP A 70 7.73 -12.26 16.22
CA ASP A 70 8.53 -11.30 16.96
C ASP A 70 9.93 -11.18 16.35
N VAL A 71 10.16 -10.10 15.60
CA VAL A 71 11.45 -9.78 14.96
C VAL A 71 12.57 -9.43 15.97
N LEU A 72 12.23 -9.25 17.24
CA LEU A 72 13.19 -9.02 18.33
C LEU A 72 13.62 -10.33 19.01
N HIS A 73 13.05 -11.48 18.64
CA HIS A 73 13.42 -12.78 19.20
C HIS A 73 13.80 -13.78 18.11
N CYS A 74 14.89 -14.51 18.34
CA CYS A 74 15.31 -15.57 17.44
C CYS A 74 14.34 -16.76 17.52
N PRO A 75 13.73 -17.23 16.42
CA PRO A 75 12.77 -18.34 16.45
C PRO A 75 13.40 -19.70 16.82
N ARG A 76 14.74 -19.80 16.88
CA ARG A 76 15.45 -21.03 17.23
C ARG A 76 15.87 -21.12 18.70
N CYS A 77 16.35 -20.02 19.26
CA CYS A 77 16.92 -20.00 20.61
C CYS A 77 16.27 -18.98 21.55
N ASN A 78 15.28 -18.22 21.06
CA ASN A 78 14.60 -17.14 21.76
C ASN A 78 15.53 -16.03 22.31
N GLY A 79 16.76 -15.93 21.78
CA GLY A 79 17.68 -14.84 22.13
C GLY A 79 17.20 -13.49 21.60
N VAL A 80 17.50 -12.41 22.33
CA VAL A 80 17.16 -11.05 21.95
C VAL A 80 17.97 -10.60 20.73
N MET A 81 17.27 -10.17 19.69
CA MET A 81 17.82 -9.66 18.43
C MET A 81 17.69 -8.13 18.39
N ARG A 82 18.65 -7.46 17.74
CA ARG A 82 18.58 -6.02 17.47
C ARG A 82 18.40 -5.78 15.98
N VAL A 83 17.40 -4.99 15.64
CA VAL A 83 17.21 -4.56 14.26
C VAL A 83 18.20 -3.44 13.96
N ARG A 84 19.04 -3.64 12.95
CA ARG A 84 19.94 -2.61 12.44
C ARG A 84 19.33 -2.05 11.16
N LEU A 85 19.22 -0.72 11.10
CA LEU A 85 18.90 -0.04 9.84
C LEU A 85 20.03 -0.33 8.86
N LEU A 86 19.69 -0.98 7.74
CA LEU A 86 20.61 -1.09 6.62
C LEU A 86 20.72 0.32 6.03
N SER A 87 21.89 0.95 6.15
CA SER A 87 22.17 2.17 5.40
C SER A 87 22.01 1.82 3.93
N SER A 88 21.03 2.45 3.28
CA SER A 88 20.75 2.29 1.86
C SER A 88 21.98 2.74 1.07
N ARG A 89 22.87 1.81 0.71
CA ARG A 89 23.74 2.01 -0.45
C ARG A 89 22.86 1.86 -1.68
N GLY A 90 22.48 3.00 -2.25
CA GLY A 90 21.67 3.07 -3.45
C GLY A 90 21.04 4.45 -3.61
N SER A 91 21.88 5.42 -3.97
CA SER A 91 21.47 6.66 -4.63
C SER A 91 22.43 6.85 -5.81
N PRO A 92 21.94 7.48 -6.89
CA PRO A 92 21.74 6.92 -8.24
C PRO A 92 23.00 6.48 -9.00
#